data_AF-A0A1F7JRW6-F1
#
_entry.id   AF-A0A1F7JRW6-F1
#
_cell.length_a   1.000
_cell.length_b   1.000
_cell.length_c   1.000
_cell.angle_alpha   90.00
_cell.angle_beta   90.00
_cell.angle_gamma   90.00
#
_symmetry.space_group_name_H-M   'P 1'
#
loop_
_entity.id
_entity.type
_entity.pdbx_description
1 polymer ?
#
loop_
_entity_poly.entity_id
_entity_poly.type
_entity_poly.pdbx_seq_one_letter_code
_entity_poly.pdbx_strand_id
1 'polypeptide(L)'
;MTKQEIIEKIKLAEEISENSKKFSELTYKIVLTSLLSGEIKDGKQKKTLFIKKNNSKKKSSKGLSQRINDLISEGFFNETKTSKEIIAKLKLIGYSMPVTSLPSYLIPKIRSQELVREEVKTKNGKIYGYIRKS
;
A
#
# COMPACT_ATOMS: atom_id res chain seq x y z
N MET A 1 24.60 -7.25 -29.68
CA MET A 1 25.07 -6.40 -28.57
C MET A 1 26.18 -5.51 -29.11
N THR A 2 25.94 -4.21 -29.18
CA THR A 2 26.87 -3.27 -29.84
C THR A 2 27.94 -2.80 -28.86
N LYS A 3 29.11 -2.38 -29.37
CA LYS A 3 30.23 -1.87 -28.56
C LYS A 3 29.82 -0.76 -27.59
N GLN A 4 28.80 0.02 -27.94
CA GLN A 4 28.24 1.12 -27.14
C GLN A 4 27.47 0.60 -25.90
N GLU A 5 26.66 -0.45 -26.05
CA GLU A 5 25.92 -1.06 -24.92
C GLU A 5 26.85 -1.67 -23.86
N ILE A 6 28.04 -2.15 -24.26
CA ILE A 6 29.04 -2.69 -23.34
C ILE A 6 29.68 -1.57 -22.52
N ILE A 7 29.99 -0.43 -23.15
CA ILE A 7 30.59 0.74 -22.47
C ILE A 7 29.63 1.34 -21.45
N GLU A 8 28.33 1.44 -21.78
CA GLU A 8 27.32 1.94 -20.83
C GLU A 8 27.16 1.03 -19.61
N LYS A 9 27.17 -0.29 -19.81
CA LYS A 9 27.10 -1.25 -18.70
C LYS A 9 28.32 -1.17 -17.78
N ILE A 10 29.52 -0.93 -18.33
CA ILE A 10 30.75 -0.77 -17.54
C ILE A 10 30.66 0.51 -16.69
N LYS A 11 30.24 1.64 -17.27
CA LYS A 11 30.05 2.89 -16.52
C LYS A 11 29.04 2.75 -15.38
N LEU A 12 27.92 2.07 -15.65
CA LEU A 12 26.89 1.83 -14.64
C LEU A 12 27.39 0.91 -13.51
N ALA A 13 28.23 -0.08 -13.82
CA ALA A 13 28.86 -0.93 -12.82
C ALA A 13 29.88 -0.18 -11.95
N GLU A 14 30.65 0.74 -12.55
CA GLU A 14 31.60 1.61 -11.84
C GLU A 14 30.86 2.55 -10.87
N GLU A 15 29.75 3.16 -11.30
CA GLU A 15 28.95 4.04 -10.45
C GLU A 15 28.30 3.30 -9.27
N ILE A 16 27.82 2.07 -9.48
CA ILE A 16 27.30 1.21 -8.40
C ILE A 16 28.41 0.86 -7.41
N SER A 17 29.60 0.53 -7.91
CA SER A 17 30.77 0.20 -7.08
C SER A 17 31.18 1.38 -6.20
N GLU A 18 31.28 2.59 -6.77
CA GLU A 18 31.60 3.80 -6.02
C GLU A 18 30.53 4.15 -4.97
N ASN A 19 29.25 4.03 -5.31
CA ASN A 19 28.17 4.28 -4.36
C ASN A 19 28.15 3.27 -3.20
N SER A 20 28.49 2.01 -3.47
CA SER A 20 28.62 0.99 -2.42
C SER A 20 29.77 1.29 -1.45
N LYS A 21 30.92 1.78 -1.95
CA LYS A 21 32.06 2.21 -1.13
C LYS A 21 31.69 3.40 -0.25
N LYS A 22 31.07 4.44 -0.83
CA LYS A 22 30.58 5.62 -0.09
C LYS A 22 29.58 5.23 1.01
N PHE A 23 28.67 4.29 0.73
CA PHE A 23 27.73 3.80 1.73
C PHE A 23 28.44 3.07 2.88
N SER A 24 29.44 2.23 2.58
CA SER A 24 30.22 1.51 3.59
C SER A 24 31.05 2.42 4.50
N GLU A 25 31.58 3.52 3.98
CA GLU A 25 32.29 4.52 4.78
C GLU A 25 31.36 5.29 5.71
N LEU A 26 30.15 5.61 5.24
CA LEU A 26 29.13 6.30 6.04
C LEU A 26 28.64 5.42 7.21
N THR A 27 28.39 4.13 6.98
CA THR A 27 27.99 3.22 8.05
C THR A 27 29.09 3.03 9.08
N TYR A 28 30.34 2.89 8.64
CA TYR A 28 31.49 2.83 9.54
C TYR A 28 31.60 4.09 10.41
N LYS A 29 31.47 5.28 9.81
CA LYS A 29 31.49 6.55 10.55
C LYS A 29 30.39 6.61 11.61
N ILE A 30 29.16 6.20 11.26
CA ILE A 30 28.03 6.19 12.21
C ILE A 30 28.34 5.26 13.40
N VAL A 31 28.75 4.02 13.13
CA VAL A 31 29.07 3.04 14.19
C VAL A 31 30.20 3.55 15.07
N LEU A 32 31.26 4.11 14.48
CA LEU A 32 32.39 4.67 15.22
C LEU A 32 31.97 5.86 16.07
N THR A 33 31.13 6.76 15.54
CA THR A 33 30.60 7.88 16.32
C THR A 33 29.73 7.42 17.48
N SER A 34 28.88 6.39 17.31
CA SER A 34 28.06 5.83 18.39
C SER A 34 28.89 5.13 19.47
N LEU A 35 30.00 4.51 19.09
CA LEU A 35 30.96 3.91 20.02
C LEU A 35 31.70 4.99 20.82
N LEU A 36 32.16 6.04 20.14
CA LEU A 36 32.91 7.16 20.76
C LEU A 36 32.02 8.07 21.61
N SER A 37 30.74 8.24 21.25
CA SER A 37 29.79 9.05 22.01
C SER A 37 29.30 8.39 23.29
N GLY A 38 29.68 7.14 23.57
CA GLY A 38 29.37 6.46 24.82
C GLY A 38 27.89 6.15 25.03
N GLU A 39 27.05 6.21 23.99
CA GLU A 39 25.61 5.93 24.06
C GLU A 39 25.28 4.42 23.99
N ILE A 40 26.19 3.54 24.40
CA ILE A 40 25.87 2.12 24.60
C ILE A 40 25.34 1.98 26.02
N LYS A 41 24.02 2.07 26.17
CA LYS A 41 23.32 1.79 27.43
C LYS A 41 23.35 0.28 27.70
N ASP A 42 24.42 -0.19 28.33
CA ASP A 42 24.42 -1.47 29.05
C ASP A 42 23.52 -1.34 30.28
N GLY A 43 22.39 -2.08 30.29
CA GLY A 43 21.46 -2.01 31.40
C GLY A 43 20.26 -2.95 31.26
N LYS A 44 20.45 -4.20 31.70
CA LYS A 44 19.42 -5.22 31.93
C LYS A 44 18.15 -4.63 32.56
N GLN A 45 17.03 -4.64 31.85
CA GLN A 45 15.69 -4.62 32.46
C GLN A 45 14.93 -5.87 32.04
N LYS A 46 14.75 -6.79 32.99
CA LYS A 46 13.67 -7.79 32.94
C LYS A 46 12.34 -7.01 32.95
N LYS A 47 11.73 -6.83 31.79
CA LYS A 47 10.32 -6.46 31.64
C LYS A 47 9.69 -7.44 30.68
N THR A 48 8.60 -8.04 31.15
CA THR A 48 7.70 -8.92 30.42
C THR A 48 7.49 -8.47 28.98
N LEU A 49 7.48 -9.43 28.06
CA LEU A 49 7.25 -9.28 26.62
C LEU A 49 5.83 -8.78 26.32
N PHE A 50 5.53 -7.53 26.66
CA PHE A 50 4.57 -6.75 25.90
C PHE A 50 5.38 -5.86 24.96
N ILE A 51 5.82 -6.48 23.85
CA ILE A 51 6.32 -5.72 22.71
C ILE A 51 5.11 -4.93 22.20
N LYS A 52 4.94 -3.70 22.71
CA LYS A 52 4.19 -2.66 22.02
C LYS A 52 5.00 -2.43 20.76
N LYS A 53 4.61 -3.16 19.71
CA LYS A 53 5.21 -3.11 18.38
C LYS A 53 5.25 -1.63 18.03
N ASN A 54 6.43 -1.03 18.11
CA ASN A 54 6.64 0.29 17.57
C ASN A 54 6.26 0.14 16.11
N ASN A 55 5.09 0.67 15.78
CA ASN A 55 4.65 0.87 14.42
C ASN A 55 5.66 1.84 13.83
N SER A 56 6.82 1.32 13.41
CA SER A 56 7.47 1.84 12.24
C SER A 56 6.33 1.94 11.24
N LYS A 57 5.97 3.18 10.89
CA LYS A 57 5.03 3.44 9.81
C LYS A 57 5.70 2.86 8.57
N LYS A 58 5.60 1.53 8.39
CA LYS A 58 5.63 0.90 7.08
C LYS A 58 4.72 1.80 6.27
N LYS A 59 5.25 2.41 5.20
CA LYS A 59 4.43 3.13 4.22
C LYS A 59 3.21 2.25 4.00
N SER A 60 2.07 2.64 4.55
CA SER A 60 0.91 1.76 4.60
C SER A 60 0.60 1.46 3.16
N SER A 61 0.68 0.20 2.74
CA SER A 61 0.02 -0.20 1.51
C SER A 61 -1.38 0.39 1.60
N LYS A 62 -1.73 1.27 0.64
CA LYS A 62 -3.00 2.01 0.69
C LYS A 62 -4.09 1.02 1.08
N GLY A 63 -4.73 1.24 2.22
CA GLY A 63 -5.71 0.30 2.77
C GLY A 63 -6.87 0.13 1.80
N LEU A 64 -7.63 -0.95 1.92
CA LEU A 64 -8.76 -1.23 1.03
C LEU A 64 -9.79 -0.07 1.00
N SER A 65 -10.01 0.58 2.14
CA SER A 65 -10.83 1.81 2.21
C SER A 65 -10.28 2.93 1.33
N GLN A 66 -8.97 3.14 1.32
CA GLN A 66 -8.34 4.13 0.45
C GLN A 66 -8.51 3.75 -1.03
N ARG A 67 -8.42 2.47 -1.37
CA ARG A 67 -8.66 2.01 -2.76
C ARG A 67 -10.09 2.23 -3.22
N ILE A 68 -11.06 2.07 -2.33
CA ILE A 68 -12.46 2.40 -2.65
C ILE A 68 -12.63 3.90 -2.86
N ASN A 69 -11.96 4.74 -2.05
CA ASN A 69 -11.93 6.19 -2.29
C ASN A 69 -11.28 6.53 -3.64
N ASP A 70 -10.16 5.88 -3.96
CA ASP A 70 -9.46 6.04 -5.23
C ASP A 70 -10.42 5.69 -6.39
N LEU A 71 -11.15 4.56 -6.32
CA LEU A 71 -12.17 4.18 -7.32
C LEU A 71 -13.33 5.18 -7.45
N ILE A 72 -13.78 5.78 -6.35
CA ILE A 72 -14.80 6.84 -6.37
C ILE A 72 -14.25 8.09 -7.09
N SER A 73 -13.01 8.47 -6.78
CA SER A 73 -12.36 9.63 -7.40
C SER A 73 -12.04 9.43 -8.88
N GLU A 74 -11.71 8.20 -9.29
CA GLU A 74 -11.47 7.79 -10.68
C GLU A 74 -12.77 7.74 -11.52
N GLY A 75 -13.95 7.90 -10.89
CA GLY A 75 -15.23 7.87 -11.58
C GLY A 75 -15.77 6.47 -11.87
N PHE A 76 -15.21 5.42 -11.24
CA PHE A 76 -15.70 4.04 -11.42
C PHE A 76 -17.18 3.88 -11.02
N PHE A 77 -17.63 4.68 -10.06
CA PHE A 77 -19.01 4.71 -9.56
C PHE A 77 -19.89 5.76 -10.25
N ASN A 78 -19.46 6.37 -11.37
CA ASN A 78 -20.33 7.28 -12.14
C ASN A 78 -21.52 6.54 -12.78
N GLU A 79 -21.37 5.24 -12.98
CA GLU A 79 -22.44 4.32 -13.36
C GLU A 79 -22.72 3.35 -12.21
N THR A 80 -23.91 2.77 -12.19
CA THR A 80 -24.29 1.77 -11.20
C THR A 80 -23.42 0.52 -11.33
N LYS A 81 -22.65 0.20 -10.29
CA LYS A 81 -21.77 -0.99 -10.23
C LYS A 81 -22.24 -1.99 -9.19
N THR A 82 -22.24 -3.26 -9.53
CA THR A 82 -22.61 -4.37 -8.65
C THR A 82 -21.44 -4.79 -7.76
N SER A 83 -21.71 -5.47 -6.66
CA SER A 83 -20.66 -6.00 -5.76
C SER A 83 -19.64 -6.87 -6.50
N LYS A 84 -20.07 -7.64 -7.51
CA LYS A 84 -19.19 -8.50 -8.31
C LYS A 84 -18.22 -7.70 -9.17
N GLU A 85 -18.70 -6.63 -9.81
CA GLU A 85 -17.88 -5.75 -10.65
C GLU A 85 -16.86 -4.98 -9.81
N ILE A 86 -17.27 -4.50 -8.64
CA ILE A 86 -16.37 -3.82 -7.70
C ILE A 86 -15.21 -4.74 -7.33
N ILE A 87 -15.49 -6.01 -7.01
CA ILE A 87 -14.45 -6.98 -6.64
C ILE A 87 -13.58 -7.37 -7.83
N ALA A 88 -14.17 -7.53 -9.01
CA ALA A 88 -13.40 -7.76 -10.22
C ALA A 88 -12.41 -6.62 -10.47
N LYS A 89 -12.85 -5.37 -10.32
CA LYS A 89 -11.98 -4.19 -10.44
C LYS A 89 -10.88 -4.16 -9.36
N LEU A 90 -11.23 -4.45 -8.11
CA LEU A 90 -10.25 -4.53 -7.02
C LEU A 90 -9.21 -5.64 -7.26
N LYS A 91 -9.63 -6.79 -7.81
CA LYS A 91 -8.74 -7.90 -8.16
C LYS A 91 -7.74 -7.51 -9.26
N LEU A 92 -8.17 -6.73 -10.26
CA LEU A 92 -7.29 -6.18 -11.28
C LEU A 92 -6.22 -5.25 -10.70
N ILE A 93 -6.55 -4.56 -9.59
CA ILE A 93 -5.62 -3.67 -8.87
C ILE A 93 -4.77 -4.46 -7.85
N GLY A 94 -4.87 -5.78 -7.83
CA GLY A 94 -4.08 -6.68 -6.97
C GLY A 94 -4.70 -6.97 -5.60
N TYR A 95 -5.99 -6.67 -5.39
CA TYR A 95 -6.69 -6.94 -4.13
C TYR A 95 -7.75 -8.02 -4.31
N SER A 96 -7.53 -9.18 -3.69
CA SER A 96 -8.50 -10.28 -3.64
C SER A 96 -9.23 -10.29 -2.30
N MET A 97 -10.55 -10.31 -2.34
CA MET A 97 -11.39 -10.41 -1.14
C MET A 97 -12.71 -11.12 -1.45
N PRO A 98 -13.35 -11.75 -0.46
CA PRO A 98 -14.68 -12.32 -0.64
C PRO A 98 -15.75 -11.24 -0.76
N VAL A 99 -16.82 -11.55 -1.49
CA VAL A 99 -17.94 -10.63 -1.73
C VAL A 99 -18.63 -10.17 -0.45
N THR A 100 -18.69 -11.07 0.52
CA THR A 100 -19.32 -10.83 1.83
C THR A 100 -18.58 -9.80 2.68
N SER A 101 -17.31 -9.52 2.41
CA SER A 101 -16.53 -8.51 3.14
C SER A 101 -16.63 -7.11 2.55
N LEU A 102 -17.12 -6.97 1.31
CA LEU A 102 -17.25 -5.68 0.64
C LEU A 102 -18.21 -4.69 1.35
N PRO A 103 -19.36 -5.12 1.91
CA PRO A 103 -20.30 -4.23 2.58
C PRO A 103 -19.68 -3.41 3.71
N SER A 104 -18.71 -3.96 4.45
CA SER A 104 -18.03 -3.25 5.56
C SER A 104 -17.34 -1.97 5.11
N TYR A 105 -16.94 -1.88 3.84
CA TYR A 105 -16.29 -0.69 3.27
C TYR A 105 -17.25 0.22 2.50
N LEU A 106 -18.34 -0.34 1.95
CA LEU A 106 -19.34 0.44 1.20
C LEU A 106 -20.39 1.10 2.11
N ILE A 107 -20.76 0.49 3.24
CA ILE A 107 -21.77 1.03 4.15
C ILE A 107 -21.38 2.42 4.71
N PRO A 108 -20.13 2.67 5.15
CA PRO A 108 -19.72 4.01 5.55
C PRO A 108 -19.88 5.05 4.45
N LYS A 109 -19.67 4.66 3.19
CA LYS A 109 -19.80 5.52 2.00
C LYS A 109 -21.25 5.82 1.64
N ILE A 110 -22.14 4.89 1.94
CA ILE A 110 -23.58 5.12 1.82
C ILE A 110 -24.08 6.06 2.93
N ARG A 111 -23.62 5.84 4.16
CA ARG A 111 -24.01 6.69 5.31
C ARG A 111 -23.54 8.14 5.16
N SER A 112 -22.36 8.34 4.57
CA SER A 112 -21.83 9.67 4.23
C SER A 112 -22.43 10.25 2.96
N GLN A 113 -23.38 9.56 2.32
CA GLN A 113 -24.02 9.97 1.08
C GLN A 113 -23.04 10.14 -0.11
N GLU A 114 -21.83 9.58 -0.05
CA GLU A 114 -20.92 9.54 -1.19
C GLU A 114 -21.40 8.53 -2.24
N LEU A 115 -22.01 7.43 -1.79
CA LEU A 115 -22.62 6.40 -2.63
C LEU A 115 -24.10 6.22 -2.29
N VAL A 116 -24.89 5.81 -3.27
CA VAL A 116 -26.29 5.40 -3.14
C VAL A 116 -26.44 3.97 -3.63
N ARG A 117 -27.42 3.24 -3.08
CA ARG A 117 -27.80 1.91 -3.57
C ARG A 117 -29.04 2.00 -4.45
N GLU A 118 -29.01 1.29 -5.55
CA GLU A 118 -30.14 1.16 -6.47
C GLU A 118 -30.44 -0.31 -6.74
N GLU A 119 -31.72 -0.63 -6.96
CA GLU A 119 -32.11 -1.97 -7.37
C GLU A 119 -31.79 -2.19 -8.85
N VAL A 120 -30.94 -3.17 -9.13
CA VAL A 120 -30.61 -3.64 -10.48
C VAL A 120 -31.32 -4.97 -10.72
N LYS A 121 -32.16 -5.02 -11.77
CA LYS A 121 -32.79 -6.27 -12.20
C LYS A 121 -31.80 -7.12 -12.97
N THR A 122 -31.62 -8.36 -12.54
CA THR A 122 -30.81 -9.37 -13.23
C THR A 122 -31.67 -10.58 -13.60
N LYS A 123 -31.13 -11.47 -14.44
CA LYS A 123 -31.80 -12.73 -14.83
C LYS A 123 -32.17 -13.60 -13.62
N ASN A 124 -31.42 -13.48 -12.51
CA ASN A 124 -31.59 -14.28 -11.31
C ASN A 124 -32.30 -13.53 -10.17
N GLY A 125 -32.93 -12.38 -10.47
CA GLY A 125 -33.66 -11.58 -9.49
C GLY A 125 -33.07 -10.17 -9.30
N LYS A 126 -33.42 -9.55 -8.19
CA LYS A 126 -33.00 -8.17 -7.86
C LYS A 126 -31.70 -8.19 -7.05
N ILE A 127 -30.75 -7.37 -7.43
CA ILE A 127 -29.52 -7.13 -6.67
C ILE A 127 -29.33 -5.64 -6.43
N TYR A 128 -28.52 -5.27 -5.45
CA TYR A 128 -28.15 -3.88 -5.22
C TYR A 128 -26.90 -3.51 -6.03
N GLY A 129 -27.03 -2.46 -6.83
CA GLY A 129 -25.92 -1.72 -7.41
C GLY A 129 -25.56 -0.50 -6.57
N TYR A 130 -24.38 0.04 -6.79
CA TYR A 130 -23.83 1.20 -6.09
C TYR A 130 -23.44 2.26 -7.12
N ILE A 131 -23.93 3.48 -6.93
CA ILE A 131 -23.66 4.64 -7.77
C ILE A 131 -23.22 5.82 -6.91
N ARG A 132 -22.37 6.69 -7.45
CA ARG A 132 -21.96 7.92 -6.79
C ARG A 132 -23.15 8.87 -6.71
N LYS A 133 -23.35 9.48 -5.54
CA LYS A 133 -24.31 10.57 -5.41
C LYS A 133 -23.74 11.79 -6.11
N SER A 134 -24.46 12.28 -7.13
CA SER A 134 -24.13 13.54 -7.81
C SER A 134 -24.47 14.75 -6.96
#